data_AF-A0A849K4U2-F1
#
_entry.id   AF-A0A849K4U2-F1
#
_cell.length_a   1.000
_cell.length_b   1.000
_cell.length_c   1.000
_cell.angle_alpha   90.00
_cell.angle_beta   90.00
_cell.angle_gamma   90.00
#
_symmetry.space_group_name_H-M   'P 1'
#
loop_
_entity.id
_entity.type
_entity.pdbx_description
1 polymer ?
#
loop_
_entity_poly.entity_id
_entity_poly.type
_entity_poly.pdbx_seq_one_letter_code
_entity_poly.pdbx_strand_id
1 'polypeptide(L)'
;MESPARGGTESTESTGTTAGAPPVLSLQELLAHPRRLVNPSTVGGAIALAVGLVLVLVPALSHELTEAVVGIGLLVSGANDLWTTVRRRQVRATVRMTSAVRGLASVLLALVFLLSARAALAATILLGAIYLLFRSLLTLLLAAFSRSRDKRAPRFAAGGVGLALAVLILAVPGAYVDWIAAMVGVVAVLGGSITLAYGYRVAAGRLPAPDGLYPSFTEIIWTWVEHVDVGTTRRVQIADQLYLERPEMAAKQIAWWTMLVLSVCIATLAVLQDSTAVVIGAMLVAPLMTPILGLAAALVSGWAFRAVRSLALILAGTAVAVLLAFVIAAWVPIVVPFDTNSQITSRVEPTLLDMLVAIAAGAAGAFATVDRRVAASLGGVAIAVALVPPLSVVGVALSDGRLGDAGGALLLFGTNFVSIVLAAAVVFVLTGVADPRQLRRGGRKILLTMAPFVTAALVILLPLLLTTDGLLETSSQQRTAQGVVDDWLPDSSRLTLTSVSVSDGTVQVDLAGAADDLPELADLRTALDEQLDGSYAVDVAVTPVEIESVPAVSPSPSPSRLNIDLG
;
A
#
# COMPACT_ATOMS: atom_id res chain seq x y z
N MET A 1 -29.53 -36.27 75.93
CA MET A 1 -28.15 -36.14 76.40
C MET A 1 -27.47 -35.06 75.56
N GLU A 2 -27.16 -33.95 76.23
CA GLU A 2 -26.05 -33.00 76.03
C GLU A 2 -25.69 -32.38 74.65
N SER A 3 -25.71 -31.04 74.67
CA SER A 3 -24.93 -30.03 73.90
C SER A 3 -23.40 -30.15 74.23
N PRO A 4 -22.39 -29.47 73.58
CA PRO A 4 -22.47 -28.17 72.89
C PRO A 4 -21.49 -27.82 71.72
N ALA A 5 -21.82 -26.68 71.09
CA ALA A 5 -21.05 -25.59 70.45
C ALA A 5 -19.58 -25.70 69.95
N ARG A 6 -19.37 -24.96 68.82
CA ARG A 6 -18.18 -24.23 68.28
C ARG A 6 -17.79 -24.73 66.87
N GLY A 7 -17.48 -23.92 65.88
CA GLY A 7 -17.31 -22.47 65.76
C GLY A 7 -17.05 -22.17 64.27
N GLY A 8 -17.40 -20.96 63.83
CA GLY A 8 -17.16 -20.50 62.47
C GLY A 8 -15.67 -20.44 62.15
N THR A 9 -15.30 -20.90 60.97
CA THR A 9 -14.00 -20.60 60.35
C THR A 9 -14.28 -19.81 59.08
N GLU A 10 -14.16 -18.49 59.22
CA GLU A 10 -13.88 -17.58 58.12
C GLU A 10 -12.67 -18.11 57.36
N SER A 11 -12.87 -18.53 56.11
CA SER A 11 -11.78 -18.69 55.16
C SER A 11 -11.42 -17.29 54.66
N THR A 12 -10.37 -16.74 55.25
CA THR A 12 -9.68 -15.53 54.82
C THR A 12 -9.32 -15.65 53.33
N GLU A 13 -10.11 -14.98 52.49
CA GLU A 13 -9.70 -14.57 51.16
C GLU A 13 -8.43 -13.72 51.32
N SER A 14 -7.29 -14.28 50.90
CA SER A 14 -6.05 -13.54 50.83
C SER A 14 -6.21 -12.44 49.79
N THR A 15 -6.56 -11.25 50.26
CA THR A 15 -6.38 -9.96 49.58
C THR A 15 -4.88 -9.76 49.35
N GLY A 16 -4.38 -10.39 48.29
CA GLY A 16 -3.11 -10.05 47.69
C GLY A 16 -3.21 -8.64 47.12
N THR A 17 -2.77 -7.66 47.91
CA THR A 17 -2.57 -6.27 47.53
C THR A 17 -1.62 -6.21 46.33
N THR A 18 -2.15 -6.29 45.11
CA THR A 18 -1.47 -5.74 43.94
C THR A 18 -1.53 -4.23 44.08
N ALA A 19 -0.41 -3.64 44.49
CA ALA A 19 -0.19 -2.19 44.45
C ALA A 19 -0.71 -1.63 43.11
N GLY A 20 -1.57 -0.62 43.21
CA GLY A 20 -2.53 -0.25 42.18
C GLY A 20 -1.94 0.02 40.80
N ALA A 21 -2.35 -0.78 39.82
CA ALA A 21 -2.47 -0.29 38.47
C ALA A 21 -3.65 0.71 38.44
N PRO A 22 -3.50 1.90 37.83
CA PRO A 22 -4.60 2.84 37.72
C PRO A 22 -5.80 2.19 37.00
N PRO A 23 -7.05 2.49 37.41
CA PRO A 23 -8.22 1.93 36.74
C PRO A 23 -8.24 2.33 35.26
N VAL A 24 -8.50 1.36 34.39
CA VAL A 24 -8.64 1.59 32.95
C VAL A 24 -9.90 2.44 32.72
N LEU A 25 -9.70 3.66 32.24
CA LEU A 25 -10.79 4.64 32.10
C LEU A 25 -11.64 4.37 30.85
N SER A 26 -12.94 4.60 30.99
CA SER A 26 -13.87 4.60 29.86
C SER A 26 -13.73 5.87 29.01
N LEU A 27 -14.17 5.83 27.74
CA LEU A 27 -14.10 6.99 26.84
C LEU A 27 -14.86 8.20 27.40
N GLN A 28 -15.97 7.97 28.11
CA GLN A 28 -16.78 9.03 28.73
C GLN A 28 -16.04 9.72 29.89
N GLU A 29 -15.34 8.98 30.74
CA GLU A 29 -14.53 9.54 31.83
C GLU A 29 -13.31 10.33 31.33
N LEU A 30 -12.75 9.90 30.20
CA LEU A 30 -11.65 10.57 29.50
C LEU A 30 -12.08 11.90 28.90
N LEU A 31 -13.26 11.96 28.29
CA LEU A 31 -13.85 13.20 27.78
C LEU A 31 -14.22 14.17 28.91
N ALA A 32 -14.57 13.67 30.09
CA ALA A 32 -14.80 14.49 31.28
C ALA A 32 -13.51 15.10 31.86
N HIS A 33 -12.33 14.53 31.56
CA HIS A 33 -11.03 15.02 32.02
C HIS A 33 -10.07 15.28 30.85
N PRO A 34 -10.35 16.29 30.00
CA PRO A 34 -9.59 16.52 28.77
C PRO A 34 -8.11 16.81 29.02
N ARG A 35 -7.73 17.29 30.22
CA ARG A 35 -6.33 17.50 30.61
C ARG A 35 -5.49 16.22 30.56
N ARG A 36 -6.09 15.02 30.68
CA ARG A 36 -5.37 13.75 30.58
C ARG A 36 -5.04 13.35 29.13
N LEU A 37 -5.80 13.86 28.17
CA LEU A 37 -5.53 13.66 26.73
C LEU A 37 -4.32 14.48 26.26
N VAL A 38 -4.05 15.61 26.92
CA VAL A 38 -2.92 16.50 26.62
C VAL A 38 -1.64 15.95 27.24
N ASN A 39 -1.07 14.92 26.60
CA ASN A 39 0.28 14.43 26.89
C ASN A 39 1.21 14.66 25.68
N PRO A 40 2.54 14.70 25.88
CA PRO A 40 3.50 14.99 24.82
C PRO A 40 3.38 14.07 23.60
N SER A 41 2.97 12.81 23.80
CA SER A 41 2.77 11.84 22.72
C SER A 41 1.50 12.13 21.92
N THR A 42 0.37 12.46 22.55
CA THR A 42 -0.86 12.85 21.87
C THR A 42 -0.63 14.13 21.05
N VAL A 43 0.04 15.13 21.64
CA VAL A 43 0.34 16.40 20.95
C VAL A 43 1.32 16.20 19.80
N GLY A 44 2.42 15.48 20.03
CA GLY A 44 3.39 15.16 18.98
C GLY A 44 2.78 14.35 17.83
N GLY A 45 1.90 13.38 18.15
CA GLY A 45 1.17 12.60 17.16
C GLY A 45 0.18 13.43 16.35
N ALA A 46 -0.56 14.34 16.99
CA ALA A 46 -1.46 15.26 16.30
C ALA A 46 -0.72 16.24 15.38
N ILE A 47 0.42 16.77 15.81
CA ILE A 47 1.27 17.65 14.98
C ILE A 47 1.82 16.88 13.78
N ALA A 48 2.38 15.68 13.99
CA ALA A 48 2.92 14.86 12.91
C ALA A 48 1.82 14.46 11.90
N LEU A 49 0.63 14.13 12.38
CA LEU A 49 -0.53 13.84 11.54
C LEU A 49 -0.95 15.07 10.71
N ALA A 50 -1.02 16.25 11.33
CA ALA A 50 -1.39 17.49 10.65
C ALA A 50 -0.36 17.89 9.59
N VAL A 51 0.93 17.86 9.93
CA VAL A 51 2.03 18.15 8.99
C VAL A 51 2.03 17.14 7.84
N GLY A 52 1.87 15.84 8.15
CA GLY A 52 1.76 14.79 7.13
C GLY A 52 0.57 14.99 6.21
N LEU A 53 -0.59 15.36 6.75
CA LEU A 53 -1.79 15.61 5.97
C LEU A 53 -1.63 16.84 5.06
N VAL A 54 -0.99 17.91 5.53
CA VAL A 54 -0.67 19.08 4.70
C VAL A 54 0.30 18.71 3.57
N LEU A 55 1.33 17.93 3.86
CA LEU A 55 2.28 17.43 2.85
C LEU A 55 1.58 16.60 1.75
N VAL A 56 0.59 15.79 2.11
CA VAL A 56 -0.15 14.94 1.16
C VAL A 56 -1.22 15.73 0.40
N LEU A 57 -1.94 16.64 1.07
CA LEU A 57 -3.09 17.34 0.47
C LEU A 57 -2.71 18.59 -0.32
N VAL A 58 -1.54 19.18 -0.08
CA VAL A 58 -1.10 20.40 -0.77
C VAL A 58 0.25 20.17 -1.45
N PRO A 59 0.28 19.52 -2.63
CA PRO A 59 1.51 19.23 -3.36
C PRO A 59 2.36 20.48 -3.63
N ALA A 60 1.72 21.63 -3.89
CA ALA A 60 2.39 22.91 -4.13
C ALA A 60 3.23 23.41 -2.95
N LEU A 61 2.85 23.07 -1.71
CA LEU A 61 3.60 23.41 -0.49
C LEU A 61 4.59 22.30 -0.10
N SER A 62 4.49 21.13 -0.71
CA SER A 62 5.19 19.92 -0.27
C SER A 62 6.70 20.04 -0.39
N HIS A 63 7.24 20.75 -1.40
CA HIS A 63 8.68 20.93 -1.57
C HIS A 63 9.32 21.71 -0.41
N GLU A 64 8.85 22.93 -0.16
CA GLU A 64 9.41 23.81 0.89
C GLU A 64 9.20 23.23 2.28
N LEU A 65 8.02 22.64 2.54
CA LEU A 65 7.74 21.98 3.82
C LEU A 65 8.55 20.71 4.01
N THR A 66 8.76 19.88 2.97
CA THR A 66 9.57 18.65 3.09
C THR A 66 11.01 19.00 3.38
N GLU A 67 11.57 20.00 2.69
CA GLU A 67 12.93 20.48 2.94
C GLU A 67 13.07 21.02 4.37
N ALA A 68 12.13 21.83 4.84
CA ALA A 68 12.13 22.35 6.20
C ALA A 68 11.98 21.23 7.24
N VAL A 69 11.05 20.29 7.05
CA VAL A 69 10.79 19.18 7.98
C VAL A 69 11.98 18.21 8.05
N VAL A 70 12.56 17.85 6.90
CA VAL A 70 13.76 16.99 6.84
C VAL A 70 14.97 17.70 7.43
N GLY A 71 15.19 18.97 7.10
CA GLY A 71 16.27 19.79 7.65
C GLY A 71 16.17 19.95 9.17
N ILE A 72 15.00 20.31 9.68
CA ILE A 72 14.73 20.41 11.12
C ILE A 72 14.87 19.04 11.80
N GLY A 73 14.36 17.97 11.19
CA GLY A 73 14.47 16.61 11.71
C GLY A 73 15.92 16.14 11.83
N LEU A 74 16.75 16.42 10.82
CA LEU A 74 18.19 16.13 10.84
C LEU A 74 18.93 16.97 11.89
N LEU A 75 18.56 18.24 12.07
CA LEU A 75 19.10 19.08 13.15
C LEU A 75 18.75 18.52 14.53
N VAL A 76 17.48 18.18 14.77
CA VAL A 76 17.02 17.63 16.05
C VAL A 76 17.66 16.28 16.34
N SER A 77 17.72 15.39 15.34
CA SER A 77 18.40 14.09 15.47
C SER A 77 19.89 14.26 15.74
N GLY A 78 20.56 15.16 15.01
CA GLY A 78 21.98 15.43 15.19
C GLY A 78 22.30 16.06 16.55
N ALA A 79 21.47 16.99 17.01
CA ALA A 79 21.56 17.57 18.35
C ALA A 79 21.36 16.52 19.44
N ASN A 80 20.40 15.60 19.27
CA ASN A 80 20.15 14.51 20.21
C ASN A 80 21.33 13.51 20.25
N ASP A 81 21.91 13.16 19.10
CA ASP A 81 23.10 12.30 19.02
C ASP A 81 24.34 12.96 19.66
N LEU A 82 24.53 14.28 19.49
CA LEU A 82 25.57 15.03 20.19
C LEU A 82 25.31 15.06 21.71
N TRP A 83 24.07 15.34 22.11
CA TRP A 83 23.68 15.39 23.52
C TRP A 83 23.90 14.06 24.24
N THR A 84 23.52 12.94 23.60
CA THR A 84 23.74 11.60 24.15
C THR A 84 25.22 11.25 24.26
N THR A 85 26.05 11.71 23.31
CA THR A 85 27.52 11.57 23.33
C THR A 85 28.14 12.27 24.54
N VAL A 86 27.63 13.45 24.90
CA VAL A 86 28.10 14.22 26.07
C VAL A 86 27.65 13.58 27.39
N ARG A 87 26.42 13.05 27.44
CA ARG A 87 25.78 12.59 28.69
C ARG A 87 26.16 11.17 29.10
N ARG A 88 26.45 10.25 28.16
CA ARG A 88 26.76 8.84 28.46
C ARG A 88 28.28 8.56 28.43
N ARG A 89 29.02 9.04 29.43
CA ARG A 89 30.48 8.85 29.55
C ARG A 89 30.96 7.40 29.76
N GLN A 90 30.07 6.48 30.15
CA GLN A 90 30.42 5.08 30.46
C GLN A 90 30.42 4.12 29.25
N VAL A 91 30.10 4.60 28.04
CA VAL A 91 30.04 3.75 26.83
C VAL A 91 31.41 3.65 26.14
N ARG A 92 31.72 2.50 25.52
CA ARG A 92 32.98 2.26 24.79
C ARG A 92 33.30 3.40 23.81
N ALA A 93 34.57 3.82 23.79
CA ALA A 93 35.05 4.96 22.99
C ALA A 93 34.68 4.89 21.51
N THR A 94 34.68 3.69 20.93
CA THR A 94 34.30 3.44 19.52
C THR A 94 32.84 3.83 19.25
N VAL A 95 31.92 3.49 20.16
CA VAL A 95 30.48 3.80 20.00
C VAL A 95 30.23 5.30 20.16
N ARG A 96 30.93 5.94 21.10
CA ARG A 96 30.89 7.39 21.31
C ARG A 96 31.44 8.17 20.11
N MET A 97 32.48 7.65 19.47
CA MET A 97 33.07 8.25 18.28
C MET A 97 32.14 8.11 17.06
N THR A 98 31.47 6.96 16.91
CA THR A 98 30.47 6.79 15.85
C THR A 98 29.22 7.65 16.04
N SER A 99 28.73 7.85 17.27
CA SER A 99 27.58 8.73 17.54
C SER A 99 27.92 10.20 17.33
N ALA A 100 29.14 10.63 17.70
CA ALA A 100 29.62 11.98 17.46
C ALA A 100 29.76 12.29 15.96
N VAL A 101 30.38 11.39 15.20
CA VAL A 101 30.53 11.54 13.74
C VAL A 101 29.17 11.55 13.05
N ARG A 102 28.25 10.67 13.46
CA ARG A 102 26.88 10.63 12.91
C ARG A 102 26.13 11.93 13.20
N GLY A 103 26.16 12.41 14.45
CA GLY A 103 25.48 13.64 14.85
C GLY A 103 26.02 14.88 14.14
N LEU A 104 27.35 14.98 14.00
CA LEU A 104 28.00 16.11 13.32
C LEU A 104 27.73 16.07 11.80
N ALA A 105 27.73 14.88 11.20
CA ALA A 105 27.34 14.69 9.79
C ALA A 105 25.87 15.05 9.55
N SER A 106 24.94 14.68 10.44
CA SER A 106 23.53 15.06 10.30
C SER A 106 23.29 16.56 10.41
N VAL A 107 24.03 17.27 11.28
CA VAL A 107 23.92 18.74 11.40
C VAL A 107 24.48 19.43 10.16
N LEU A 108 25.64 18.99 9.65
CA LEU A 108 26.22 19.49 8.40
C LEU A 108 25.29 19.25 7.21
N LEU A 109 24.72 18.05 7.10
CA LEU A 109 23.78 17.69 6.04
C LEU A 109 22.52 18.56 6.11
N ALA A 110 22.00 18.81 7.31
CA ALA A 110 20.85 19.70 7.50
C ALA A 110 21.16 21.15 7.08
N LEU A 111 22.35 21.64 7.39
CA LEU A 111 22.78 22.99 7.02
C LEU A 111 22.89 23.14 5.50
N VAL A 112 23.43 22.14 4.80
CA VAL A 112 23.53 22.09 3.33
C VAL A 112 22.13 22.05 2.69
N PHE A 113 21.21 21.29 3.27
CA PHE A 113 19.82 21.19 2.83
C PHE A 113 19.09 22.55 2.92
N LEU A 114 19.30 23.28 4.01
CA LEU A 114 18.66 24.58 4.24
C LEU A 114 19.25 25.73 3.40
N LEU A 115 20.44 25.56 2.81
CA LEU A 115 21.17 26.62 2.09
C LEU A 115 21.18 26.46 0.57
N SER A 116 20.92 25.28 0.01
CA SER A 116 21.02 25.02 -1.44
C SER A 116 20.02 23.96 -1.95
N ALA A 117 18.73 24.24 -1.73
CA ALA A 117 17.57 23.36 -1.90
C ALA A 117 17.62 22.36 -3.08
N ARG A 118 17.52 22.80 -4.35
CA ARG A 118 17.26 21.86 -5.46
C ARG A 118 18.48 21.12 -5.99
N ALA A 119 19.58 21.82 -6.25
CA ALA A 119 20.77 21.21 -6.85
C ALA A 119 21.57 20.36 -5.84
N ALA A 120 21.64 20.77 -4.57
CA ALA A 120 22.35 19.99 -3.56
C ALA A 120 21.54 18.78 -3.10
N LEU A 121 20.21 18.85 -3.07
CA LEU A 121 19.35 17.71 -2.73
C LEU A 121 19.44 16.61 -3.80
N ALA A 122 19.31 16.96 -5.09
CA ALA A 122 19.49 16.01 -6.18
C ALA A 122 20.91 15.40 -6.18
N ALA A 123 21.94 16.23 -6.02
CA ALA A 123 23.33 15.76 -5.98
C ALA A 123 23.64 14.88 -4.76
N THR A 124 23.11 15.21 -3.56
CA THR A 124 23.32 14.42 -2.34
C THR A 124 22.58 13.08 -2.38
N ILE A 125 21.35 13.06 -2.92
CA ILE A 125 20.60 11.83 -3.17
C ILE A 125 21.35 10.94 -4.16
N LEU A 126 21.82 11.50 -5.29
CA LEU A 126 22.57 10.77 -6.30
C LEU A 126 23.88 10.20 -5.73
N LEU A 127 24.69 11.02 -5.05
CA LEU A 127 25.96 10.59 -4.47
C LEU A 127 25.74 9.55 -3.36
N GLY A 128 24.69 9.73 -2.56
CA GLY A 128 24.25 8.79 -1.53
C GLY A 128 23.78 7.46 -2.11
N ALA A 129 23.07 7.47 -3.23
CA ALA A 129 22.61 6.28 -3.94
C ALA A 129 23.78 5.52 -4.58
N ILE A 130 24.74 6.23 -5.21
CA ILE A 130 25.96 5.61 -5.74
C ILE A 130 26.76 4.95 -4.60
N TYR A 131 26.92 5.64 -3.47
CA TYR A 131 27.57 5.06 -2.29
C TYR A 131 26.81 3.82 -1.78
N LEU A 132 25.48 3.90 -1.68
CA LEU A 132 24.64 2.80 -1.25
C LEU A 132 24.73 1.60 -2.21
N LEU A 133 24.75 1.84 -3.53
CA LEU A 133 24.92 0.82 -4.56
C LEU A 133 26.25 0.10 -4.37
N PHE A 134 27.34 0.86 -4.29
CA PHE A 134 28.68 0.31 -4.10
C PHE A 134 28.79 -0.50 -2.80
N ARG A 135 28.31 0.07 -1.68
CA ARG A 135 28.29 -0.59 -0.38
C ARG A 135 27.49 -1.90 -0.42
N SER A 136 26.34 -1.89 -1.09
CA SER A 136 25.43 -3.03 -1.16
C SER A 136 26.00 -4.15 -2.03
N LEU A 137 26.58 -3.80 -3.18
CA LEU A 137 27.29 -4.74 -4.06
C LEU A 137 28.49 -5.37 -3.34
N LEU A 138 29.29 -4.56 -2.64
CA LEU A 138 30.40 -5.06 -1.82
C LEU A 138 29.92 -5.98 -0.71
N THR A 139 28.79 -5.67 -0.07
CA THR A 139 28.20 -6.51 0.99
C THR A 139 27.72 -7.84 0.45
N LEU A 140 27.10 -7.88 -0.73
CA LEU A 140 26.70 -9.10 -1.44
C LEU A 140 27.90 -9.94 -1.87
N LEU A 141 28.93 -9.30 -2.42
CA LEU A 141 30.17 -9.96 -2.82
C LEU A 141 30.86 -10.60 -1.60
N LEU A 142 31.05 -9.85 -0.52
CA LEU A 142 31.62 -10.36 0.73
C LEU A 142 30.73 -11.44 1.38
N ALA A 143 29.41 -11.41 1.16
CA ALA A 143 28.50 -12.46 1.60
C ALA A 143 28.78 -13.77 0.85
N ALA A 144 28.92 -13.72 -0.48
CA ALA A 144 29.20 -14.87 -1.34
C ALA A 144 30.51 -15.58 -0.94
N PHE A 145 31.54 -14.83 -0.57
CA PHE A 145 32.85 -15.38 -0.16
C PHE A 145 32.96 -15.76 1.32
N SER A 146 32.03 -15.34 2.19
CA SER A 146 32.13 -15.65 3.63
C SER A 146 31.96 -17.16 3.87
N ARG A 147 32.79 -17.87 4.65
CA ARG A 147 32.64 -19.33 4.86
C ARG A 147 31.55 -19.73 5.87
N SER A 148 31.08 -18.79 6.69
CA SER A 148 30.11 -19.01 7.78
C SER A 148 28.67 -18.83 7.31
N ARG A 149 27.87 -19.91 7.31
CA ARG A 149 26.43 -19.86 6.98
C ARG A 149 25.65 -18.86 7.85
N ASP A 150 25.99 -18.76 9.13
CA ASP A 150 25.31 -17.84 10.05
C ASP A 150 25.49 -16.37 9.65
N LYS A 151 26.65 -16.00 9.11
CA LYS A 151 26.95 -14.62 8.70
C LYS A 151 26.59 -14.32 7.24
N ARG A 152 26.38 -15.35 6.41
CA ARG A 152 25.99 -15.22 4.98
C ARG A 152 24.62 -14.58 4.82
N ALA A 153 23.59 -15.24 5.35
CA ALA A 153 22.20 -14.82 5.16
C ALA A 153 21.93 -13.34 5.52
N PRO A 154 22.43 -12.78 6.64
CA PRO A 154 22.15 -11.39 6.99
C PRO A 154 22.86 -10.39 6.09
N ARG A 155 24.01 -10.76 5.52
CA ARG A 155 24.71 -9.92 4.55
C ARG A 155 24.02 -9.94 3.20
N PHE A 156 23.48 -11.09 2.78
CA PHE A 156 22.64 -11.17 1.57
C PHE A 156 21.35 -10.36 1.71
N ALA A 157 20.68 -10.47 2.86
CA ALA A 157 19.50 -9.66 3.18
C ALA A 157 19.80 -8.14 3.13
N ALA A 158 20.80 -7.69 3.90
CA ALA A 158 21.14 -6.27 3.95
C ALA A 158 21.66 -5.72 2.62
N GLY A 159 22.49 -6.51 1.92
CA GLY A 159 23.01 -6.14 0.61
C GLY A 159 21.94 -6.14 -0.48
N GLY A 160 20.99 -7.07 -0.45
CA GLY A 160 19.87 -7.12 -1.39
C GLY A 160 18.91 -5.94 -1.24
N VAL A 161 18.50 -5.64 -0.01
CA VAL A 161 17.67 -4.45 0.29
C VAL A 161 18.39 -3.17 -0.10
N GLY A 162 19.67 -3.02 0.28
CA GLY A 162 20.44 -1.83 -0.06
C GLY A 162 20.66 -1.66 -1.57
N LEU A 163 20.87 -2.75 -2.30
CA LEU A 163 21.03 -2.72 -3.76
C LEU A 163 19.72 -2.30 -4.44
N ALA A 164 18.60 -2.94 -4.08
CA ALA A 164 17.30 -2.59 -4.64
C ALA A 164 16.93 -1.12 -4.34
N LEU A 165 17.25 -0.61 -3.14
CA LEU A 165 17.03 0.80 -2.80
C LEU A 165 17.89 1.73 -3.64
N ALA A 166 19.17 1.40 -3.81
CA ALA A 166 20.07 2.22 -4.60
C ALA A 166 19.68 2.25 -6.09
N VAL A 167 19.26 1.11 -6.65
CA VAL A 167 18.76 1.04 -8.03
C VAL A 167 17.50 1.88 -8.19
N LEU A 168 16.56 1.79 -7.24
CA LEU A 168 15.35 2.62 -7.24
C LEU A 168 15.69 4.12 -7.24
N ILE A 169 16.67 4.54 -6.44
CA ILE A 169 17.13 5.94 -6.34
C ILE A 169 18.01 6.37 -7.54
N LEU A 170 18.44 5.46 -8.41
CA LEU A 170 19.20 5.82 -9.62
C LEU A 170 18.36 5.81 -10.89
N ALA A 171 17.29 5.01 -10.94
CA ALA A 171 16.52 4.79 -12.17
C ALA A 171 15.54 5.91 -12.55
N VAL A 172 15.14 6.76 -11.61
CA VAL A 172 14.13 7.83 -11.80
C VAL A 172 14.59 9.20 -11.22
N PRO A 173 15.70 9.81 -11.71
CA PRO A 173 16.29 11.07 -11.21
C PRO A 173 15.33 12.24 -11.02
N GLY A 174 14.37 12.39 -11.95
CA GLY A 174 13.47 13.54 -12.00
C GLY A 174 12.30 13.47 -11.03
N ALA A 175 11.89 12.28 -10.59
CA ALA A 175 10.66 12.09 -9.82
C ALA A 175 10.90 12.09 -8.29
N TYR A 176 12.14 12.24 -7.82
CA TYR A 176 12.48 12.00 -6.43
C TYR A 176 11.87 12.99 -5.44
N VAL A 177 11.78 14.27 -5.76
CA VAL A 177 11.35 15.26 -4.75
C VAL A 177 9.85 15.11 -4.45
N ASP A 178 9.02 14.96 -5.48
CA ASP A 178 7.56 14.80 -5.33
C ASP A 178 7.21 13.47 -4.66
N TRP A 179 7.81 12.36 -5.10
CA TRP A 179 7.59 11.06 -4.48
C TRP A 179 8.10 11.00 -3.04
N ILE A 180 9.25 11.59 -2.74
CA ILE A 180 9.79 11.63 -1.37
C ILE A 180 8.88 12.49 -0.50
N ALA A 181 8.42 13.64 -0.97
CA ALA A 181 7.51 14.50 -0.21
C ALA A 181 6.18 13.79 0.10
N ALA A 182 5.58 13.12 -0.91
CA ALA A 182 4.37 12.31 -0.73
C ALA A 182 4.62 11.15 0.26
N MET A 183 5.74 10.44 0.13
CA MET A 183 6.10 9.32 1.01
C MET A 183 6.34 9.79 2.44
N VAL A 184 7.04 10.91 2.63
CA VAL A 184 7.26 11.55 3.94
C VAL A 184 5.94 11.97 4.55
N GLY A 185 5.04 12.56 3.76
CA GLY A 185 3.69 12.92 4.18
C GLY A 185 2.91 11.69 4.67
N VAL A 186 2.87 10.60 3.88
CA VAL A 186 2.19 9.35 4.25
C VAL A 186 2.79 8.73 5.51
N VAL A 187 4.12 8.66 5.62
CA VAL A 187 4.80 8.14 6.82
C VAL A 187 4.49 9.01 8.04
N ALA A 188 4.41 10.34 7.88
CA ALA A 188 4.04 11.25 8.94
C ALA A 188 2.56 11.09 9.36
N VAL A 189 1.64 10.88 8.41
CA VAL A 189 0.23 10.56 8.70
C VAL A 189 0.11 9.25 9.47
N LEU A 190 0.75 8.18 9.01
CA LEU A 190 0.70 6.87 9.65
C LEU A 190 1.39 6.87 11.03
N GLY A 191 2.61 7.40 11.09
CA GLY A 191 3.39 7.51 12.32
C GLY A 191 2.73 8.43 13.34
N GLY A 192 2.17 9.55 12.89
CA GLY A 192 1.37 10.49 13.68
C GLY A 192 0.12 9.83 14.24
N SER A 193 -0.62 9.07 13.42
CA SER A 193 -1.80 8.30 13.84
C SER A 193 -1.46 7.24 14.89
N ILE A 194 -0.37 6.48 14.71
CA ILE A 194 0.10 5.49 15.69
C ILE A 194 0.49 6.18 17.00
N THR A 195 1.21 7.30 16.92
CA THR A 195 1.66 8.08 18.08
C THR A 195 0.48 8.70 18.83
N LEU A 196 -0.53 9.18 18.11
CA LEU A 196 -1.78 9.69 18.66
C LEU A 196 -2.56 8.57 19.37
N ALA A 197 -2.68 7.40 18.75
CA ALA A 197 -3.32 6.23 19.35
C ALA A 197 -2.57 5.75 20.61
N TYR A 198 -1.24 5.82 20.61
CA TYR A 198 -0.42 5.53 21.79
C TYR A 198 -0.71 6.53 22.92
N GLY A 199 -0.69 7.83 22.61
CA GLY A 199 -1.02 8.90 23.56
C GLY A 199 -2.40 8.71 24.20
N TYR A 200 -3.40 8.31 23.41
CA TYR A 200 -4.73 7.95 23.92
C TYR A 200 -4.71 6.72 24.85
N ARG A 201 -3.96 5.66 24.51
CA ARG A 201 -3.84 4.46 25.35
C ARG A 201 -3.12 4.73 26.68
N VAL A 202 -2.11 5.60 26.66
CA VAL A 202 -1.44 6.08 27.88
C VAL A 202 -2.43 6.89 28.74
N ALA A 203 -3.19 7.80 28.13
CA ALA A 203 -4.21 8.60 28.83
C ALA A 203 -5.33 7.74 29.44
N ALA A 204 -5.67 6.62 28.79
CA ALA A 204 -6.65 5.63 29.28
C ALA A 204 -6.10 4.70 30.37
N GLY A 205 -4.81 4.79 30.71
CA GLY A 205 -4.16 3.90 31.68
C GLY A 205 -3.88 2.49 31.15
N ARG A 206 -3.95 2.26 29.83
CA ARG A 206 -3.71 0.95 29.20
C ARG A 206 -2.23 0.68 28.89
N LEU A 207 -1.44 1.74 28.79
CA LEU A 207 0.01 1.68 28.56
C LEU A 207 0.73 2.55 29.60
N PRO A 208 1.95 2.19 30.01
CA PRO A 208 2.74 3.03 30.92
C PRO A 208 3.10 4.35 30.24
N ALA A 209 3.21 5.42 31.03
CA ALA A 209 3.74 6.68 30.55
C ALA A 209 5.24 6.51 30.23
N PRO A 210 5.74 7.13 29.15
CA PRO A 210 7.16 7.07 28.78
C PRO A 210 8.04 7.78 29.81
N ASP A 211 9.27 7.29 30.00
CA ASP A 211 10.22 7.80 31.00
C ASP A 211 10.80 9.20 30.67
N GLY A 212 10.48 9.78 29.51
CA GLY A 212 11.00 11.06 29.02
C GLY A 212 9.95 12.06 28.52
N LEU A 213 10.34 13.34 28.42
CA LEU A 213 9.44 14.43 28.00
C LEU A 213 8.92 14.27 26.56
N TYR A 214 9.72 13.67 25.67
CA TYR A 214 9.36 13.34 24.29
C TYR A 214 9.91 11.95 23.95
N PRO A 215 9.07 10.89 23.98
CA PRO A 215 9.50 9.55 23.58
C PRO A 215 9.83 9.51 22.10
N SER A 216 10.87 8.76 21.74
CA SER A 216 11.19 8.53 20.32
C SER A 216 10.12 7.65 19.66
N PHE A 217 9.86 7.82 18.36
CA PHE A 217 8.88 6.98 17.64
C PHE A 217 9.17 5.48 17.80
N THR A 218 10.45 5.12 17.78
CA THR A 218 10.90 3.74 18.03
C THR A 218 10.57 3.24 19.43
N GLU A 219 10.65 4.10 20.44
CA GLU A 219 10.31 3.79 21.83
C GLU A 219 8.80 3.67 22.03
N ILE A 220 8.01 4.49 21.33
CA ILE A 220 6.54 4.39 21.29
C ILE A 220 6.12 3.04 20.72
N ILE A 221 6.63 2.67 19.53
CA ILE A 221 6.33 1.37 18.92
C ILE A 221 6.78 0.23 19.82
N TRP A 222 7.98 0.32 20.38
CA TRP A 222 8.52 -0.74 21.21
C TRP A 222 7.70 -0.93 22.50
N THR A 223 7.36 0.16 23.17
CA THR A 223 6.50 0.14 24.37
C THR A 223 5.11 -0.41 24.04
N TRP A 224 4.54 0.00 22.91
CA TRP A 224 3.28 -0.56 22.41
C TRP A 224 3.37 -2.07 22.24
N VAL A 225 4.37 -2.55 21.52
CA VAL A 225 4.54 -3.98 21.21
C VAL A 225 4.80 -4.79 22.48
N GLU A 226 5.56 -4.27 23.45
CA GLU A 226 5.83 -4.98 24.71
C GLU A 226 4.59 -5.20 25.58
N HIS A 227 3.58 -4.32 25.49
CA HIS A 227 2.41 -4.34 26.37
C HIS A 227 1.14 -4.84 25.69
N VAL A 228 1.11 -4.90 24.37
CA VAL A 228 -0.02 -5.46 23.62
C VAL A 228 0.23 -6.95 23.39
N ASP A 229 -0.55 -7.79 24.07
CA ASP A 229 -0.58 -9.24 23.87
C ASP A 229 -2.04 -9.71 23.70
N VAL A 230 -2.32 -10.44 22.62
CA VAL A 230 -3.64 -11.05 22.42
C VAL A 230 -3.92 -12.24 23.34
N GLY A 231 -2.89 -12.77 24.00
CA GLY A 231 -2.97 -13.92 24.90
C GLY A 231 -2.85 -15.26 24.19
N THR A 232 -2.44 -16.30 24.94
CA THR A 232 -2.14 -17.64 24.41
C THR A 232 -3.34 -18.31 23.74
N THR A 233 -4.52 -18.30 24.38
CA THR A 233 -5.75 -18.88 23.84
C THR A 233 -6.12 -18.26 22.50
N ARG A 234 -5.98 -16.93 22.38
CA ARG A 234 -6.30 -16.22 21.13
C ARG A 234 -5.29 -16.54 20.03
N ARG A 235 -4.00 -16.62 20.34
CA ARG A 235 -2.96 -17.04 19.38
C ARG A 235 -3.22 -18.43 18.83
N VAL A 236 -3.68 -19.37 19.66
CA VAL A 236 -4.04 -20.73 19.21
C VAL A 236 -5.24 -20.69 18.26
N GLN A 237 -6.28 -19.90 18.57
CA GLN A 237 -7.43 -19.73 17.67
C GLN A 237 -7.04 -19.12 16.32
N ILE A 238 -6.21 -18.08 16.33
CA ILE A 238 -5.70 -17.44 15.10
C ILE A 238 -4.87 -18.46 14.30
N ALA A 239 -4.02 -19.24 14.96
CA ALA A 239 -3.25 -20.29 14.30
C ALA A 239 -4.16 -21.35 13.66
N ASP A 240 -5.22 -21.79 14.34
CA ASP A 240 -6.16 -22.77 13.79
C ASP A 240 -6.96 -22.26 12.57
N GLN A 241 -7.19 -20.94 12.52
CA GLN A 241 -7.81 -20.26 11.37
C GLN A 241 -6.86 -20.11 10.18
N LEU A 242 -5.58 -19.82 10.44
CA LEU A 242 -4.60 -19.49 9.39
C LEU A 242 -3.87 -20.70 8.81
N TYR A 243 -3.72 -21.78 9.58
CA TYR A 243 -2.97 -22.96 9.17
C TYR A 243 -3.89 -24.15 8.94
N LEU A 244 -3.71 -24.80 7.78
CA LEU A 244 -4.38 -26.05 7.43
C LEU A 244 -3.68 -27.23 8.16
N GLU A 245 -3.73 -27.22 9.49
CA GLU A 245 -3.11 -28.18 10.41
C GLU A 245 -4.14 -29.10 11.08
N ARG A 246 -3.68 -29.99 11.99
CA ARG A 246 -4.57 -30.84 12.78
C ARG A 246 -5.25 -30.02 13.90
N PRO A 247 -6.49 -30.37 14.32
CA PRO A 247 -7.32 -31.46 13.81
C PRO A 247 -7.93 -31.16 12.42
N GLU A 248 -8.36 -32.19 11.69
CA GLU A 248 -9.07 -32.06 10.40
C GLU A 248 -8.28 -31.48 9.20
N MET A 249 -6.95 -31.63 9.22
CA MET A 249 -6.07 -31.19 8.12
C MET A 249 -6.58 -31.57 6.72
N ALA A 250 -7.05 -32.80 6.54
CA ALA A 250 -7.55 -33.29 5.25
C ALA A 250 -8.81 -32.54 4.81
N ALA A 251 -9.80 -32.38 5.68
CA ALA A 251 -11.04 -31.67 5.37
C ALA A 251 -10.77 -30.19 5.06
N LYS A 252 -9.90 -29.53 5.86
CA LYS A 252 -9.48 -28.14 5.62
C LYS A 252 -8.79 -27.97 4.26
N GLN A 253 -7.90 -28.90 3.87
CA GLN A 253 -7.22 -28.86 2.57
C GLN A 253 -8.14 -29.16 1.40
N ILE A 254 -9.05 -30.14 1.53
CA ILE A 254 -10.03 -30.46 0.49
C ILE A 254 -10.93 -29.25 0.24
N ALA A 255 -11.46 -28.63 1.30
CA ALA A 255 -12.28 -27.43 1.17
C ALA A 255 -11.52 -26.29 0.50
N TRP A 256 -10.26 -26.06 0.91
CA TRP A 256 -9.40 -25.02 0.32
C TRP A 256 -9.14 -25.24 -1.17
N TRP A 257 -8.74 -26.45 -1.57
CA TRP A 257 -8.50 -26.77 -2.98
C TRP A 257 -9.77 -26.71 -3.82
N THR A 258 -10.90 -27.19 -3.28
CA THR A 258 -12.20 -27.14 -3.97
C THR A 258 -12.63 -25.71 -4.21
N MET A 259 -12.57 -24.85 -3.19
CA MET A 259 -12.91 -23.43 -3.33
C MET A 259 -11.97 -22.69 -4.28
N LEU A 260 -10.67 -23.03 -4.28
CA LEU A 260 -9.72 -22.45 -5.22
C LEU A 260 -10.07 -22.82 -6.67
N VAL A 261 -10.30 -24.10 -6.96
CA VAL A 261 -10.66 -24.56 -8.31
C VAL A 261 -11.96 -23.89 -8.78
N LEU A 262 -13.00 -23.88 -7.94
CA LEU A 262 -14.27 -23.22 -8.27
C LEU A 262 -14.10 -21.71 -8.50
N SER A 263 -13.37 -21.02 -7.62
CA SER A 263 -13.10 -19.58 -7.77
C SER A 263 -12.34 -19.26 -9.06
N VAL A 264 -11.34 -20.07 -9.44
CA VAL A 264 -10.59 -19.90 -10.69
C VAL A 264 -11.47 -20.15 -11.91
N CYS A 265 -12.33 -21.18 -11.89
CA CYS A 265 -13.30 -21.40 -12.97
C CYS A 265 -14.21 -20.17 -13.15
N ILE A 266 -14.79 -19.66 -12.05
CA ILE A 266 -15.67 -18.49 -12.10
C ILE A 266 -14.91 -17.26 -12.57
N ALA A 267 -13.71 -17.01 -12.03
CA ALA A 267 -12.89 -15.85 -12.39
C ALA A 267 -12.48 -15.88 -13.87
N THR A 268 -12.05 -17.04 -14.37
CA THR A 268 -11.64 -17.19 -15.78
C THR A 268 -12.81 -16.93 -16.70
N LEU A 269 -13.97 -17.55 -16.45
CA LEU A 269 -15.17 -17.32 -17.26
C LEU A 269 -15.65 -15.86 -17.18
N ALA A 270 -15.55 -15.23 -16.01
CA ALA A 270 -15.93 -13.85 -15.81
C ALA A 270 -15.01 -12.86 -16.55
N VAL A 271 -13.70 -13.14 -16.60
CA VAL A 271 -12.74 -12.37 -17.40
C VAL A 271 -13.04 -12.53 -18.90
N LEU A 272 -13.29 -13.75 -19.36
CA LEU A 272 -13.63 -14.02 -20.76
C LEU A 272 -14.96 -13.35 -21.18
N GLN A 273 -15.89 -13.17 -20.23
CA GLN A 273 -17.17 -12.48 -20.44
C GLN A 273 -17.13 -10.97 -20.13
N ASP A 274 -15.97 -10.41 -19.78
CA ASP A 274 -15.78 -9.01 -19.37
C ASP A 274 -16.78 -8.55 -18.27
N SER A 275 -17.06 -9.43 -17.29
CA SER A 275 -18.09 -9.20 -16.27
C SER A 275 -17.49 -8.83 -14.90
N THR A 276 -17.39 -7.53 -14.62
CA THR A 276 -16.88 -7.01 -13.34
C THR A 276 -17.61 -7.59 -12.12
N ALA A 277 -18.94 -7.70 -12.16
CA ALA A 277 -19.74 -8.19 -11.03
C ALA A 277 -19.42 -9.65 -10.70
N VAL A 278 -19.28 -10.51 -11.72
CA VAL A 278 -18.94 -11.92 -11.52
C VAL A 278 -17.48 -12.08 -11.12
N VAL A 279 -16.58 -11.24 -11.65
CA VAL A 279 -15.17 -11.19 -11.22
C VAL A 279 -15.08 -10.85 -9.72
N ILE A 280 -15.83 -9.86 -9.23
CA ILE A 280 -15.90 -9.55 -7.79
C ILE A 280 -16.44 -10.74 -7.02
N GLY A 281 -17.50 -11.39 -7.50
CA GLY A 281 -18.04 -12.61 -6.90
C GLY A 281 -16.99 -13.72 -6.77
N ALA A 282 -16.17 -13.93 -7.79
CA ALA A 282 -15.09 -14.91 -7.77
C ALA A 282 -14.02 -14.59 -6.71
N MET A 283 -13.71 -13.30 -6.49
CA MET A 283 -12.78 -12.86 -5.45
C MET A 283 -13.29 -13.18 -4.03
N LEU A 284 -14.61 -13.15 -3.79
CA LEU A 284 -15.19 -13.46 -2.48
C LEU A 284 -15.08 -14.93 -2.08
N VAL A 285 -15.06 -15.82 -3.06
CA VAL A 285 -14.96 -17.28 -2.85
C VAL A 285 -13.51 -17.72 -2.66
N ALA A 286 -12.54 -16.94 -3.15
CA ALA A 286 -11.13 -17.30 -3.24
C ALA A 286 -10.48 -17.52 -1.86
N PRO A 287 -9.90 -18.71 -1.58
CA PRO A 287 -9.36 -19.02 -0.27
C PRO A 287 -7.86 -18.67 -0.12
N LEU A 288 -7.24 -17.98 -1.10
CA LEU A 288 -5.80 -17.67 -1.12
C LEU A 288 -5.36 -16.72 0.00
N MET A 289 -6.26 -15.88 0.52
CA MET A 289 -5.91 -14.91 1.54
C MET A 289 -5.47 -15.56 2.86
N THR A 290 -6.11 -16.67 3.25
CA THR A 290 -5.80 -17.40 4.49
C THR A 290 -4.34 -17.85 4.59
N PRO A 291 -3.78 -18.60 3.62
CA PRO A 291 -2.37 -18.99 3.70
C PRO A 291 -1.41 -17.80 3.57
N ILE A 292 -1.78 -16.70 2.90
CA ILE A 292 -0.97 -15.47 2.81
C ILE A 292 -0.87 -14.78 4.18
N LEU A 293 -2.00 -14.63 4.89
CA LEU A 293 -2.00 -14.12 6.26
C LEU A 293 -1.28 -15.08 7.21
N GLY A 294 -1.43 -16.39 7.01
CA GLY A 294 -0.68 -17.42 7.75
C GLY A 294 0.84 -17.31 7.54
N LEU A 295 1.28 -17.02 6.32
CA LEU A 295 2.67 -16.75 5.99
C LEU A 295 3.18 -15.52 6.76
N ALA A 296 2.45 -14.40 6.72
CA ALA A 296 2.81 -13.20 7.47
C ALA A 296 2.93 -13.47 8.99
N ALA A 297 1.94 -14.13 9.58
CA ALA A 297 1.96 -14.51 11.00
C ALA A 297 3.15 -15.42 11.35
N ALA A 298 3.46 -16.41 10.50
CA ALA A 298 4.57 -17.33 10.70
C ALA A 298 5.93 -16.64 10.62
N LEU A 299 6.10 -15.69 9.70
CA LEU A 299 7.35 -14.95 9.51
C LEU A 299 7.65 -14.07 10.72
N VAL A 300 6.65 -13.33 11.22
CA VAL A 300 6.80 -12.47 12.40
C VAL A 300 6.96 -13.29 13.68
N SER A 301 6.31 -14.46 13.76
CA SER A 301 6.47 -15.38 14.90
C SER A 301 7.73 -16.25 14.81
N GLY A 302 8.54 -16.12 13.75
CA GLY A 302 9.77 -16.92 13.56
C GLY A 302 9.52 -18.43 13.33
N TRP A 303 8.31 -18.82 12.94
CA TRP A 303 7.87 -20.20 12.69
C TRP A 303 8.22 -20.65 11.27
N ALA A 304 9.51 -20.86 11.02
CA ALA A 304 10.05 -21.15 9.69
C ALA A 304 9.34 -22.30 8.95
N PHE A 305 8.99 -23.39 9.65
CA PHE A 305 8.27 -24.52 9.03
C PHE A 305 6.89 -24.13 8.52
N ARG A 306 6.12 -23.38 9.32
CA ARG A 306 4.81 -22.85 8.92
C ARG A 306 4.93 -21.84 7.78
N ALA A 307 5.96 -20.98 7.81
CA ALA A 307 6.21 -20.03 6.73
C ALA A 307 6.48 -20.75 5.40
N VAL A 308 7.38 -21.74 5.39
CA VAL A 308 7.68 -22.54 4.18
C VAL A 308 6.45 -23.30 3.70
N ARG A 309 5.66 -23.88 4.60
CA ARG A 309 4.45 -24.62 4.24
C ARG A 309 3.36 -23.72 3.66
N SER A 310 3.12 -22.55 4.26
CA SER A 310 2.19 -21.55 3.72
C SER A 310 2.65 -21.04 2.37
N LEU A 311 3.95 -20.75 2.20
CA LEU A 311 4.51 -20.33 0.92
C LEU A 311 4.36 -21.42 -0.16
N ALA A 312 4.62 -22.69 0.19
CA ALA A 312 4.42 -23.81 -0.72
C ALA A 312 2.95 -23.97 -1.15
N LEU A 313 2.00 -23.81 -0.22
CA LEU A 313 0.57 -23.82 -0.53
C LEU A 313 0.16 -22.68 -1.47
N ILE A 314 0.69 -21.47 -1.25
CA ILE A 314 0.42 -20.31 -2.11
C ILE A 314 0.97 -20.57 -3.52
N LEU A 315 2.23 -20.98 -3.64
CA LEU A 315 2.85 -21.26 -4.93
C LEU A 315 2.17 -22.41 -5.69
N ALA A 316 1.79 -23.48 -4.99
CA ALA A 316 1.02 -24.57 -5.59
C ALA A 316 -0.37 -24.10 -6.04
N GLY A 317 -1.05 -23.30 -5.22
CA GLY A 317 -2.34 -22.71 -5.57
C GLY A 317 -2.25 -21.78 -6.77
N THR A 318 -1.21 -20.94 -6.83
CA THR A 318 -0.91 -20.08 -7.98
C THR A 318 -0.69 -20.89 -9.26
N ALA A 319 0.13 -21.94 -9.19
CA ALA A 319 0.40 -22.80 -10.35
C ALA A 319 -0.87 -23.50 -10.86
N VAL A 320 -1.70 -24.03 -9.95
CA VAL A 320 -2.98 -24.66 -10.29
C VAL A 320 -3.96 -23.64 -10.87
N ALA A 321 -4.03 -22.44 -10.31
CA ALA A 321 -4.91 -21.38 -10.80
C ALA A 321 -4.56 -20.97 -12.24
N VAL A 322 -3.27 -20.71 -12.50
CA VAL A 322 -2.79 -20.34 -13.84
C VAL A 322 -3.02 -21.49 -14.84
N LEU A 323 -2.68 -22.72 -14.46
CA LEU A 323 -2.87 -23.89 -15.32
C LEU A 323 -4.34 -24.12 -15.66
N LEU A 324 -5.23 -24.02 -14.68
CA LEU A 324 -6.66 -24.23 -14.88
C LEU A 324 -7.26 -23.12 -15.76
N ALA A 325 -6.89 -21.87 -15.51
CA ALA A 325 -7.31 -20.74 -16.35
C ALA A 325 -6.84 -20.89 -17.79
N PHE A 326 -5.58 -21.32 -17.99
CA PHE A 326 -5.03 -21.65 -19.31
C PHE A 326 -5.84 -22.74 -20.01
N VAL A 327 -6.13 -23.85 -19.32
CA VAL A 327 -6.90 -24.96 -19.90
C VAL A 327 -8.32 -24.52 -20.28
N ILE A 328 -8.98 -23.73 -19.42
CA ILE A 328 -10.33 -23.21 -19.69
C ILE A 328 -10.29 -22.27 -20.90
N ALA A 329 -9.37 -21.32 -20.94
CA ALA A 329 -9.25 -20.38 -22.05
C ALA A 329 -8.93 -21.09 -23.38
N ALA A 330 -8.04 -22.09 -23.36
CA ALA A 330 -7.72 -22.88 -24.54
C ALA A 330 -8.88 -23.76 -25.04
N TRP A 331 -9.81 -24.15 -24.15
CA TRP A 331 -10.98 -24.97 -24.49
C TRP A 331 -12.17 -24.15 -24.98
N VAL A 332 -12.26 -22.88 -24.61
CA VAL A 332 -13.39 -22.01 -24.94
C VAL A 332 -13.11 -21.32 -26.26
N PRO A 333 -13.84 -21.64 -27.36
CA PRO A 333 -13.60 -21.06 -28.68
C PRO A 333 -14.22 -19.65 -28.77
N ILE A 334 -13.70 -18.71 -27.97
CA ILE A 334 -14.11 -17.30 -27.98
C ILE A 334 -12.93 -16.46 -28.45
N VAL A 335 -13.18 -15.62 -29.45
CA VAL A 335 -12.24 -14.56 -29.81
C VAL A 335 -12.35 -13.49 -28.74
N VAL A 336 -11.36 -13.43 -27.86
CA VAL A 336 -11.28 -12.42 -26.81
C VAL A 336 -10.55 -11.21 -27.38
N PRO A 337 -11.18 -10.03 -27.44
CA PRO A 337 -10.48 -8.82 -27.81
C PRO A 337 -9.66 -8.34 -26.60
N PHE A 338 -8.45 -8.85 -26.44
CA PHE A 338 -7.57 -8.57 -25.29
C PHE A 338 -7.37 -7.06 -25.06
N ASP A 339 -7.29 -6.28 -26.14
CA ASP A 339 -6.99 -4.85 -26.07
C ASP A 339 -8.22 -3.99 -25.68
N THR A 340 -9.43 -4.54 -25.74
CA THR A 340 -10.67 -3.83 -25.34
C THR A 340 -11.36 -4.47 -24.14
N ASN A 341 -10.98 -5.68 -23.74
CA ASN A 341 -11.54 -6.35 -22.58
C ASN A 341 -11.06 -5.67 -21.30
N SER A 342 -11.97 -4.96 -20.64
CA SER A 342 -11.67 -4.16 -19.44
C SER A 342 -11.13 -5.01 -18.29
N GLN A 343 -11.54 -6.29 -18.19
CA GLN A 343 -11.04 -7.19 -17.16
C GLN A 343 -9.61 -7.69 -17.41
N ILE A 344 -9.12 -7.64 -18.65
CA ILE A 344 -7.74 -8.00 -18.98
C ILE A 344 -6.85 -6.76 -18.88
N THR A 345 -7.19 -5.69 -19.59
CA THR A 345 -6.35 -4.47 -19.69
C THR A 345 -6.08 -3.86 -18.32
N SER A 346 -7.09 -3.77 -17.45
CA SER A 346 -6.95 -3.27 -16.07
C SER A 346 -6.03 -4.12 -15.16
N ARG A 347 -5.58 -5.29 -15.62
CA ARG A 347 -4.74 -6.21 -14.85
C ARG A 347 -3.35 -6.42 -15.45
N VAL A 348 -3.14 -6.00 -16.69
CA VAL A 348 -1.85 -6.12 -17.40
C VAL A 348 -0.92 -4.95 -17.07
N GLU A 349 -1.47 -3.79 -16.72
CA GLU A 349 -0.69 -2.57 -16.44
C GLU A 349 -0.80 -2.18 -14.96
N PRO A 350 -0.10 -2.88 -14.04
CA PRO A 350 -0.15 -2.53 -12.63
C PRO A 350 0.47 -1.16 -12.37
N THR A 351 -0.17 -0.42 -11.47
CA THR A 351 0.22 0.92 -11.04
C THR A 351 0.62 0.93 -9.56
N LEU A 352 1.17 2.05 -9.09
CA LEU A 352 1.41 2.22 -7.66
C LEU A 352 0.11 2.16 -6.83
N LEU A 353 -1.01 2.60 -7.38
CA LEU A 353 -2.30 2.59 -6.68
C LEU A 353 -2.71 1.17 -6.31
N ASP A 354 -2.45 0.18 -7.17
CA ASP A 354 -2.71 -1.23 -6.89
C ASP A 354 -1.92 -1.71 -5.67
N MET A 355 -0.65 -1.30 -5.56
CA MET A 355 0.19 -1.60 -4.40
C MET A 355 -0.38 -1.01 -3.11
N LEU A 356 -0.84 0.25 -3.14
CA LEU A 356 -1.44 0.91 -1.98
C LEU A 356 -2.74 0.24 -1.54
N VAL A 357 -3.59 -0.14 -2.49
CA VAL A 357 -4.82 -0.90 -2.23
C VAL A 357 -4.48 -2.25 -1.58
N ALA A 358 -3.46 -2.96 -2.09
CA ALA A 358 -3.03 -4.23 -1.50
C ALA A 358 -2.46 -4.09 -0.08
N ILE A 359 -1.72 -3.01 0.21
CA ILE A 359 -1.25 -2.71 1.57
C ILE A 359 -2.44 -2.49 2.50
N ALA A 360 -3.41 -1.66 2.10
CA ALA A 360 -4.59 -1.37 2.90
C ALA A 360 -5.42 -2.64 3.17
N ALA A 361 -5.63 -3.46 2.14
CA ALA A 361 -6.40 -4.68 2.27
C ALA A 361 -5.67 -5.76 3.08
N GLY A 362 -4.35 -5.87 2.97
CA GLY A 362 -3.54 -6.75 3.83
C GLY A 362 -3.61 -6.34 5.30
N ALA A 363 -3.55 -5.04 5.57
CA ALA A 363 -3.72 -4.51 6.92
C ALA A 363 -5.13 -4.78 7.47
N ALA A 364 -6.17 -4.52 6.67
CA ALA A 364 -7.57 -4.79 7.04
C ALA A 364 -7.81 -6.29 7.29
N GLY A 365 -7.27 -7.16 6.44
CA GLY A 365 -7.36 -8.62 6.57
C GLY A 365 -6.70 -9.16 7.83
N ALA A 366 -5.48 -8.70 8.12
CA ALA A 366 -4.78 -9.06 9.35
C ALA A 366 -5.53 -8.53 10.59
N PHE A 367 -6.06 -7.31 10.53
CA PHE A 367 -6.83 -6.73 11.63
C PHE A 367 -8.14 -7.49 11.88
N ALA A 368 -8.86 -7.85 10.82
CA ALA A 368 -10.06 -8.69 10.86
C ALA A 368 -9.78 -10.07 11.48
N THR A 369 -8.62 -10.65 11.17
CA THR A 369 -8.20 -11.93 11.75
C THR A 369 -8.01 -11.82 13.27
N VAL A 370 -7.51 -10.68 13.74
CA VAL A 370 -7.27 -10.48 15.17
C VAL A 370 -8.52 -10.09 15.94
N ASP A 371 -9.39 -9.23 15.40
CA ASP A 371 -10.59 -8.74 16.07
C ASP A 371 -11.89 -9.35 15.51
N ARG A 372 -12.57 -10.18 16.32
CA ARG A 372 -13.84 -10.84 15.91
C ARG A 372 -14.96 -9.85 15.59
N ARG A 373 -14.98 -8.68 16.24
CA ARG A 373 -16.04 -7.68 16.04
C ARG A 373 -16.01 -7.15 14.61
N VAL A 374 -14.80 -7.03 14.08
CA VAL A 374 -14.52 -6.49 12.75
C VAL A 374 -14.51 -7.60 11.70
N ALA A 375 -14.16 -8.84 12.09
CA ALA A 375 -14.24 -10.02 11.24
C ALA A 375 -15.65 -10.23 10.64
N ALA A 376 -16.70 -10.02 11.44
CA ALA A 376 -18.08 -10.18 11.01
C ALA A 376 -18.53 -9.12 10.00
N SER A 377 -17.98 -7.89 10.07
CA SER A 377 -18.31 -6.79 9.16
C SER A 377 -17.43 -6.73 7.91
N LEU A 378 -16.20 -7.23 7.97
CA LEU A 378 -15.22 -7.20 6.87
C LEU A 378 -15.34 -8.40 5.92
N GLY A 379 -16.08 -9.44 6.29
CA GLY A 379 -16.13 -10.74 5.59
C GLY A 379 -16.53 -10.70 4.11
N GLY A 380 -17.14 -9.60 3.64
CA GLY A 380 -17.51 -9.43 2.23
C GLY A 380 -16.76 -8.33 1.46
N VAL A 381 -16.12 -7.35 2.11
CA VAL A 381 -15.57 -6.16 1.41
C VAL A 381 -14.05 -6.09 1.44
N ALA A 382 -13.40 -6.48 2.55
CA ALA A 382 -11.95 -6.34 2.68
C ALA A 382 -11.13 -7.53 2.19
N ILE A 383 -11.80 -8.65 1.87
CA ILE A 383 -11.17 -9.90 1.41
C ILE A 383 -11.10 -9.97 -0.12
N ALA A 384 -11.85 -9.11 -0.82
CA ALA A 384 -11.89 -9.00 -2.27
C ALA A 384 -10.62 -8.36 -2.88
N VAL A 385 -9.44 -8.76 -2.43
CA VAL A 385 -8.20 -8.37 -3.11
C VAL A 385 -8.05 -9.23 -4.35
N ALA A 386 -7.74 -8.59 -5.46
CA ALA A 386 -7.56 -9.19 -6.77
C ALA A 386 -6.35 -10.14 -6.81
N LEU A 387 -6.47 -11.33 -6.20
CA LEU A 387 -5.43 -12.36 -6.27
C LEU A 387 -5.78 -13.40 -7.34
N VAL A 388 -7.00 -13.93 -7.36
CA VAL A 388 -7.42 -14.94 -8.35
C VAL A 388 -7.62 -14.35 -9.74
N PRO A 389 -8.24 -13.17 -9.94
CA PRO A 389 -8.45 -12.65 -11.28
C PRO A 389 -7.15 -12.34 -12.04
N PRO A 390 -6.10 -11.72 -11.45
CA PRO A 390 -4.83 -11.60 -12.16
C PRO A 390 -4.21 -12.94 -12.54
N LEU A 391 -4.27 -13.96 -11.67
CA LEU A 391 -3.82 -15.31 -12.03
C LEU A 391 -4.63 -15.94 -13.16
N SER A 392 -5.92 -15.61 -13.24
CA SER A 392 -6.79 -16.06 -14.34
C SER A 392 -6.41 -15.37 -15.65
N VAL A 393 -6.14 -14.05 -15.61
CA VAL A 393 -5.60 -13.28 -16.76
C VAL A 393 -4.25 -13.82 -17.21
N VAL A 394 -3.35 -14.21 -16.28
CA VAL A 394 -2.09 -14.87 -16.63
C VAL A 394 -2.35 -16.14 -17.44
N GLY A 395 -3.25 -17.02 -16.98
CA GLY A 395 -3.59 -18.25 -17.70
C GLY A 395 -4.21 -17.99 -19.08
N VAL A 396 -5.13 -17.01 -19.16
CA VAL A 396 -5.79 -16.60 -20.42
C VAL A 396 -4.78 -16.03 -21.41
N ALA A 397 -3.93 -15.10 -20.99
CA ALA A 397 -2.89 -14.50 -21.83
C ALA A 397 -1.85 -15.53 -22.31
N LEU A 398 -1.47 -16.48 -21.44
CA LEU A 398 -0.58 -17.59 -21.84
C LEU A 398 -1.22 -18.51 -22.89
N SER A 399 -2.54 -18.69 -22.88
CA SER A 399 -3.25 -19.52 -23.86
C SER A 399 -3.23 -18.92 -25.27
N ASP A 400 -3.13 -17.59 -25.36
CA ASP A 400 -3.07 -16.83 -26.61
C ASP A 400 -1.63 -16.44 -27.02
N GLY A 401 -0.62 -16.86 -26.24
CA GLY A 401 0.79 -16.55 -26.50
C GLY A 401 1.20 -15.10 -26.16
N ARG A 402 0.33 -14.31 -25.53
CA ARG A 402 0.60 -12.93 -25.07
C ARG A 402 1.44 -12.92 -23.79
N LEU A 403 2.75 -13.17 -23.94
CA LEU A 403 3.68 -13.25 -22.80
C LEU A 403 3.85 -11.92 -22.05
N GLY A 404 3.72 -10.78 -22.74
CA GLY A 404 3.77 -9.45 -22.13
C GLY A 404 2.64 -9.26 -21.13
N ASP A 405 1.40 -9.50 -21.56
CA ASP A 405 0.19 -9.43 -20.73
C ASP A 405 0.23 -10.39 -19.55
N ALA A 406 0.67 -11.63 -19.80
CA ALA A 406 0.86 -12.60 -18.74
C ALA A 406 1.90 -12.11 -17.71
N GLY A 407 2.97 -11.46 -18.16
CA GLY A 407 3.98 -10.83 -17.29
C GLY A 407 3.41 -9.70 -16.44
N GLY A 408 2.61 -8.82 -17.05
CA GLY A 408 1.93 -7.71 -16.38
C GLY A 408 0.94 -8.16 -15.30
N ALA A 409 0.07 -9.11 -15.62
CA ALA A 409 -0.88 -9.69 -14.67
C ALA A 409 -0.19 -10.49 -13.55
N LEU A 410 0.94 -11.16 -13.85
CA LEU A 410 1.74 -11.83 -12.83
C LEU A 410 2.46 -10.82 -11.92
N LEU A 411 2.93 -9.69 -12.47
CA LEU A 411 3.48 -8.59 -11.69
C LEU A 411 2.43 -8.02 -10.73
N LEU A 412 1.19 -7.77 -11.21
CA LEU A 412 0.09 -7.34 -10.34
C LEU A 412 -0.18 -8.32 -9.20
N PHE A 413 -0.23 -9.63 -9.48
CA PHE A 413 -0.34 -10.66 -8.44
C PHE A 413 0.83 -10.60 -7.45
N GLY A 414 2.06 -10.48 -7.95
CA GLY A 414 3.27 -10.39 -7.13
C GLY A 414 3.25 -9.16 -6.22
N THR A 415 2.88 -8.00 -6.75
CA THR A 415 2.66 -6.76 -6.00
C THR A 415 1.65 -6.97 -4.89
N ASN A 416 0.48 -7.52 -5.20
CA ASN A 416 -0.58 -7.75 -4.23
C ASN A 416 -0.12 -8.71 -3.13
N PHE A 417 0.50 -9.83 -3.52
CA PHE A 417 1.00 -10.83 -2.60
C PHE A 417 2.04 -10.26 -1.62
N VAL A 418 3.08 -9.60 -2.11
CA VAL A 418 4.16 -9.08 -1.26
C VAL A 418 3.65 -7.96 -0.36
N SER A 419 2.84 -7.05 -0.89
CA SER A 419 2.22 -5.96 -0.13
C SER A 419 1.34 -6.46 1.00
N ILE A 420 0.48 -7.45 0.74
CA ILE A 420 -0.37 -8.06 1.76
C ILE A 420 0.48 -8.71 2.86
N VAL A 421 1.53 -9.46 2.51
CA VAL A 421 2.40 -10.11 3.50
C VAL A 421 3.07 -9.08 4.41
N LEU A 422 3.62 -8.01 3.84
CA LEU A 422 4.31 -6.96 4.60
C LEU A 422 3.33 -6.17 5.49
N ALA A 423 2.18 -5.77 4.95
CA ALA A 423 1.16 -5.05 5.70
C ALA A 423 0.60 -5.91 6.85
N ALA A 424 0.27 -7.17 6.57
CA ALA A 424 -0.21 -8.10 7.58
C ALA A 424 0.84 -8.37 8.67
N ALA A 425 2.12 -8.48 8.30
CA ALA A 425 3.21 -8.63 9.25
C ALA A 425 3.26 -7.45 10.24
N VAL A 426 3.16 -6.21 9.75
CA VAL A 426 3.10 -5.01 10.60
C VAL A 426 1.90 -5.07 11.54
N VAL A 427 0.70 -5.39 11.04
CA VAL A 427 -0.50 -5.48 11.88
C VAL A 427 -0.38 -6.58 12.93
N PHE A 428 0.16 -7.75 12.61
CA PHE A 428 0.37 -8.83 13.60
C PHE A 428 1.39 -8.47 14.68
N VAL A 429 2.42 -7.67 14.37
CA VAL A 429 3.30 -7.09 15.39
C VAL A 429 2.53 -6.12 16.28
N LEU A 430 1.84 -5.15 15.69
CA LEU A 430 1.15 -4.09 16.43
C LEU A 430 -0.03 -4.60 17.26
N THR A 431 -0.66 -5.70 16.86
CA THR A 431 -1.79 -6.27 17.58
C THR A 431 -1.39 -7.28 18.65
N GLY A 432 -0.10 -7.64 18.77
CA GLY A 432 0.39 -8.57 19.80
C GLY A 432 0.25 -10.05 19.46
N VAL A 433 -0.02 -10.39 18.19
CA VAL A 433 0.01 -11.78 17.70
C VAL A 433 1.45 -12.32 17.76
N ALA A 434 2.42 -11.47 17.42
CA ALA A 434 3.83 -11.76 17.62
C ALA A 434 4.22 -11.65 19.09
N ASP A 435 4.90 -12.66 19.63
CA ASP A 435 5.40 -12.62 21.00
C ASP A 435 6.57 -11.61 21.12
N PRO A 436 6.45 -10.55 21.95
CA PRO A 436 7.49 -9.55 22.12
C PRO A 436 8.83 -10.14 22.58
N ARG A 437 8.79 -11.23 23.38
CA ARG A 437 10.00 -11.92 23.85
C ARG A 437 10.72 -12.60 22.70
N GLN A 438 9.98 -13.16 21.74
CA GLN A 438 10.53 -13.76 20.53
C GLN A 438 11.04 -12.70 19.57
N LEU A 439 10.37 -11.54 19.48
CA LEU A 439 10.83 -10.41 18.68
C LEU A 439 12.19 -9.89 19.18
N ARG A 440 12.41 -9.81 20.50
CA ARG A 440 13.72 -9.45 21.10
C ARG A 440 14.80 -10.50 20.87
N ARG A 441 14.52 -11.76 21.20
CA ARG A 441 15.52 -12.84 21.17
C ARG A 441 15.80 -13.34 19.75
N GLY A 442 14.79 -13.29 18.89
CA GLY A 442 14.77 -13.81 17.53
C GLY A 442 14.77 -12.74 16.44
N GLY A 443 14.96 -11.46 16.78
CA GLY A 443 14.87 -10.35 15.81
C GLY A 443 15.74 -10.54 14.57
N ARG A 444 16.94 -11.12 14.71
CA ARG A 444 17.79 -11.47 13.56
C ARG A 444 17.15 -12.51 12.64
N LYS A 445 16.50 -13.53 13.20
CA LYS A 445 15.83 -14.58 12.42
C LYS A 445 14.61 -14.00 11.68
N ILE A 446 13.83 -13.16 12.36
CA ILE A 446 12.66 -12.49 11.79
C ILE A 446 13.09 -11.54 10.66
N LEU A 447 14.13 -10.73 10.88
CA LEU A 447 14.71 -9.85 9.86
C LEU A 447 15.16 -10.65 8.64
N LEU A 448 15.83 -11.78 8.83
CA LEU A 448 16.26 -12.66 7.75
C LEU A 448 15.09 -13.24 6.94
N THR A 449 14.00 -13.59 7.60
CA THR A 449 12.80 -14.13 6.94
C THR A 449 11.97 -13.05 6.26
N MET A 450 12.01 -11.80 6.74
CA MET A 450 11.31 -10.66 6.15
C MET A 450 12.08 -10.00 5.01
N ALA A 451 13.41 -10.02 5.07
CA ALA A 451 14.28 -9.42 4.05
C ALA A 451 13.92 -9.76 2.60
N PRO A 452 13.66 -11.02 2.20
CA PRO A 452 13.30 -11.31 0.81
C PRO A 452 12.00 -10.63 0.36
N PHE A 453 11.01 -10.48 1.25
CA PHE A 453 9.76 -9.78 0.93
C PHE A 453 9.98 -8.27 0.81
N VAL A 454 10.80 -7.69 1.69
CA VAL A 454 11.18 -6.26 1.59
C VAL A 454 11.97 -5.99 0.32
N THR A 455 12.93 -6.86 -0.03
CA THR A 455 13.67 -6.76 -1.29
C THR A 455 12.74 -6.93 -2.48
N ALA A 456 11.83 -7.90 -2.46
CA ALA A 456 10.86 -8.11 -3.53
C ALA A 456 9.94 -6.89 -3.72
N ALA A 457 9.41 -6.31 -2.63
CA ALA A 457 8.59 -5.10 -2.70
C ALA A 457 9.34 -3.95 -3.36
N LEU A 458 10.61 -3.78 -3.01
CA LEU A 458 11.45 -2.70 -3.54
C LEU A 458 11.82 -2.91 -5.01
N VAL A 459 12.02 -4.16 -5.43
CA VAL A 459 12.26 -4.53 -6.83
C VAL A 459 10.98 -4.35 -7.66
N ILE A 460 9.82 -4.72 -7.14
CA ILE A 460 8.51 -4.55 -7.78
C ILE A 460 8.12 -3.07 -7.87
N LEU A 461 8.50 -2.27 -6.89
CA LEU A 461 8.23 -0.83 -6.90
C LEU A 461 8.84 -0.14 -8.13
N LEU A 462 9.99 -0.61 -8.61
CA LEU A 462 10.66 -0.02 -9.76
C LEU A 462 9.81 -0.04 -11.05
N PRO A 463 9.38 -1.21 -11.59
CA PRO A 463 8.53 -1.23 -12.77
C PRO A 463 7.20 -0.51 -12.54
N LEU A 464 6.63 -0.54 -11.32
CA LEU A 464 5.40 0.18 -11.00
C LEU A 464 5.56 1.71 -11.09
N LEU A 465 6.71 2.25 -10.67
CA LEU A 465 6.99 3.68 -10.83
C LEU A 465 7.17 4.03 -12.30
N LEU A 466 7.90 3.20 -13.06
CA LEU A 466 8.10 3.41 -14.49
C LEU A 466 6.79 3.35 -15.28
N THR A 467 5.89 2.41 -14.97
CA THR A 467 4.56 2.33 -15.60
C THR A 467 3.69 3.51 -15.20
N THR A 468 3.75 3.94 -13.93
CA THR A 468 2.98 5.12 -13.46
C THR A 468 3.44 6.40 -14.16
N ASP A 469 4.76 6.61 -14.30
CA ASP A 469 5.30 7.79 -14.98
C ASP A 469 4.92 7.79 -16.48
N GLY A 470 5.03 6.64 -17.16
CA GLY A 470 4.58 6.49 -18.54
C GLY A 470 3.09 6.81 -18.71
N LEU A 471 2.23 6.28 -17.82
CA LEU A 471 0.79 6.56 -17.85
C LEU A 471 0.46 8.04 -17.58
N LEU A 472 1.19 8.69 -16.68
CA LEU A 472 1.01 10.11 -16.38
C LEU A 472 1.42 10.99 -17.56
N GLU A 473 2.52 10.65 -18.24
CA GLU A 473 2.99 11.34 -19.44
C GLU A 473 1.99 11.18 -20.59
N THR A 474 1.56 9.97 -20.90
CA THR A 474 0.54 9.71 -21.94
C THR A 474 -0.79 10.40 -21.60
N SER A 475 -1.24 10.35 -20.34
CA SER A 475 -2.48 11.03 -19.91
C SER A 475 -2.37 12.55 -19.98
N SER A 476 -1.20 13.12 -19.69
CA SER A 476 -0.95 14.55 -19.82
C SER A 476 -0.93 14.95 -21.29
N GLN A 477 -0.20 14.22 -22.13
CA GLN A 477 -0.14 14.43 -23.57
C GLN A 477 -1.54 14.33 -24.19
N GLN A 478 -2.35 13.35 -23.80
CA GLN A 478 -3.71 13.20 -24.30
C GLN A 478 -4.63 14.34 -23.87
N ARG A 479 -4.51 14.86 -22.63
CA ARG A 479 -5.25 16.05 -22.20
C ARG A 479 -4.79 17.32 -22.92
N THR A 480 -3.48 17.49 -23.11
CA THR A 480 -2.92 18.61 -23.87
C THR A 480 -3.38 18.56 -25.31
N ALA A 481 -3.28 17.39 -25.96
CA ALA A 481 -3.76 17.17 -27.32
C ALA A 481 -5.26 17.44 -27.43
N GLN A 482 -6.07 16.98 -26.47
CA GLN A 482 -7.50 17.26 -26.44
C GLN A 482 -7.78 18.76 -26.29
N GLY A 483 -7.07 19.48 -25.42
CA GLY A 483 -7.19 20.94 -25.28
C GLY A 483 -6.80 21.68 -26.55
N VAL A 484 -5.73 21.25 -27.23
CA VAL A 484 -5.32 21.82 -28.53
C VAL A 484 -6.37 21.56 -29.60
N VAL A 485 -6.97 20.37 -29.65
CA VAL A 485 -8.02 20.03 -30.60
C VAL A 485 -9.31 20.81 -30.31
N ASP A 486 -9.68 20.97 -29.04
CA ASP A 486 -10.83 21.78 -28.62
C ASP A 486 -10.63 23.26 -28.99
N ASP A 487 -9.43 23.81 -28.78
CA ASP A 487 -9.08 25.19 -29.17
C ASP A 487 -9.01 25.38 -30.70
N TRP A 488 -8.65 24.31 -31.44
CA TRP A 488 -8.60 24.31 -32.89
C TRP A 488 -9.98 24.23 -33.55
N LEU A 489 -10.95 23.59 -32.90
CA LEU A 489 -12.33 23.50 -33.38
C LEU A 489 -13.07 24.84 -33.18
N PRO A 490 -13.54 25.51 -34.24
CA PRO A 490 -14.32 26.74 -34.09
C PRO A 490 -15.64 26.46 -33.37
N ASP A 491 -16.05 27.33 -32.44
CA ASP A 491 -17.36 27.29 -31.76
C ASP A 491 -18.56 27.25 -32.73
N SER A 492 -18.35 27.70 -33.97
CA SER A 492 -19.36 27.71 -35.05
C SER A 492 -19.46 26.39 -35.83
N SER A 493 -18.54 25.45 -35.61
CA SER A 493 -18.51 24.18 -36.34
C SER A 493 -19.61 23.23 -35.83
N ARG A 494 -20.20 22.43 -36.71
CA ARG A 494 -21.11 21.34 -36.33
C ARG A 494 -20.36 20.04 -36.03
N LEU A 495 -19.05 20.14 -35.82
CA LEU A 495 -18.17 19.04 -35.50
C LEU A 495 -18.11 18.90 -33.99
N THR A 496 -18.35 17.69 -33.49
CA THR A 496 -18.18 17.35 -32.09
C THR A 496 -16.99 16.42 -31.93
N LEU A 497 -16.11 16.75 -30.99
CA LEU A 497 -14.99 15.90 -30.65
C LEU A 497 -15.51 14.62 -30.00
N THR A 498 -15.23 13.48 -30.62
CA THR A 498 -15.63 12.16 -30.10
C THR A 498 -14.51 11.57 -29.26
N SER A 499 -13.29 11.56 -29.79
CA SER A 499 -12.11 11.02 -29.10
C SER A 499 -10.83 11.66 -29.61
N VAL A 500 -9.84 11.81 -28.73
CA VAL A 500 -8.46 12.10 -29.09
C VAL A 500 -7.60 11.05 -28.44
N SER A 501 -6.76 10.38 -29.23
CA SER A 501 -5.77 9.43 -28.71
C SER A 501 -4.39 9.77 -29.26
N VAL A 502 -3.37 9.64 -28.40
CA VAL A 502 -1.97 9.88 -28.76
C VAL A 502 -1.25 8.54 -28.67
N SER A 503 -0.70 8.06 -29.77
CA SER A 503 -0.01 6.77 -29.84
C SER A 503 1.17 6.85 -30.81
N ASP A 504 2.36 6.43 -30.37
CA ASP A 504 3.57 6.28 -31.20
C ASP A 504 3.87 7.48 -32.14
N GLY A 505 3.82 8.70 -31.60
CA GLY A 505 4.10 9.92 -32.37
C GLY A 505 2.99 10.30 -33.36
N THR A 506 1.81 9.71 -33.24
CA THR A 506 0.62 10.04 -34.01
C THR A 506 -0.50 10.49 -33.07
N VAL A 507 -1.15 11.60 -33.38
CA VAL A 507 -2.36 12.09 -32.72
C VAL A 507 -3.54 11.73 -33.60
N GLN A 508 -4.35 10.79 -33.15
CA GLN A 508 -5.60 10.42 -33.83
C GLN A 508 -6.75 11.21 -33.22
N VAL A 509 -7.49 11.91 -34.07
CA VAL A 509 -8.64 12.75 -33.71
C VAL A 509 -9.87 12.21 -34.40
N ASP A 510 -10.84 11.75 -33.62
CA ASP A 510 -12.14 11.30 -34.12
C ASP A 510 -13.19 12.39 -33.91
N LEU A 511 -13.75 12.88 -35.00
CA LEU A 511 -14.79 13.90 -35.03
C LEU A 511 -16.11 13.31 -35.52
N ALA A 512 -17.22 13.83 -35.02
CA ALA A 512 -18.56 13.52 -35.50
C ALA A 512 -19.21 14.78 -36.06
N GLY A 513 -19.70 14.76 -37.30
CA GLY A 513 -20.37 15.92 -37.91
C GLY A 513 -20.13 16.05 -39.41
N ALA A 514 -20.33 17.25 -39.94
CA ALA A 514 -20.16 17.52 -41.37
C ALA A 514 -18.69 17.77 -41.71
N ALA A 515 -18.13 16.93 -42.60
CA ALA A 515 -16.73 17.04 -43.02
C ALA A 515 -16.39 18.38 -43.72
N ASP A 516 -17.38 19.10 -44.23
CA ASP A 516 -17.21 20.40 -44.88
C ASP A 516 -16.81 21.52 -43.90
N ASP A 517 -17.04 21.33 -42.60
CA ASP A 517 -16.72 22.31 -41.55
C ASP A 517 -15.30 22.09 -40.95
N LEU A 518 -14.47 21.24 -41.58
CA LEU A 518 -13.13 20.89 -41.09
C LEU A 518 -12.12 22.04 -41.29
N PRO A 519 -11.46 22.55 -40.23
CA PRO A 519 -10.40 23.56 -40.36
C PRO A 519 -9.12 23.00 -41.00
N GLU A 520 -8.12 23.87 -41.26
CA GLU A 520 -6.85 23.44 -41.85
C GLU A 520 -6.05 22.54 -40.88
N LEU A 521 -5.68 21.36 -41.35
CA LEU A 521 -4.91 20.35 -40.60
C LEU A 521 -3.46 20.80 -40.30
N ALA A 522 -2.92 21.71 -41.10
CA ALA A 522 -1.58 22.26 -40.90
C ALA A 522 -1.48 23.06 -39.60
N ASP A 523 -2.55 23.79 -39.26
CA ASP A 523 -2.64 24.59 -38.03
C ASP A 523 -2.71 23.68 -36.80
N LEU A 524 -3.54 22.62 -36.87
CA LEU A 524 -3.63 21.62 -35.81
C LEU A 524 -2.28 20.95 -35.55
N ARG A 525 -1.59 20.51 -36.60
CA ARG A 525 -0.27 19.89 -36.48
C ARG A 525 0.74 20.84 -35.85
N THR A 526 0.75 22.11 -36.27
CA THR A 526 1.68 23.11 -35.72
C THR A 526 1.40 23.37 -34.24
N ALA A 527 0.13 23.48 -33.85
CA ALA A 527 -0.26 23.69 -32.46
C ALA A 527 0.06 22.46 -31.57
N LEU A 528 -0.11 21.25 -32.10
CA LEU A 528 0.26 20.01 -31.42
C LEU A 528 1.78 19.88 -31.27
N ASP A 529 2.55 20.15 -32.32
CA ASP A 529 4.02 20.11 -32.28
C ASP A 529 4.58 21.12 -31.26
N GLU A 530 3.99 22.32 -31.16
CA GLU A 530 4.39 23.36 -30.21
C GLU A 530 4.05 23.01 -28.75
N GLN A 531 2.86 22.46 -28.49
CA GLN A 531 2.41 22.17 -27.12
C GLN A 531 2.87 20.81 -26.58
N LEU A 532 3.16 19.84 -27.44
CA LEU A 532 3.61 18.48 -27.06
C LEU A 532 5.13 18.29 -27.17
N ASP A 533 5.88 19.37 -27.47
CA ASP A 533 7.36 19.42 -27.57
C ASP A 533 7.93 18.27 -28.43
N GLY A 534 7.40 18.10 -29.64
CA GLY A 534 7.73 16.98 -30.54
C GLY A 534 7.21 17.19 -31.95
N SER A 535 7.44 16.21 -32.83
CA SER A 535 6.83 16.19 -34.17
C SER A 535 5.86 15.03 -34.26
N TYR A 536 4.58 15.34 -34.43
CA TYR A 536 3.49 14.37 -34.44
C TYR A 536 2.85 14.27 -35.82
N ALA A 537 2.57 13.05 -36.26
CA ALA A 537 1.62 12.82 -37.34
C ALA A 537 0.20 13.09 -36.80
N VAL A 538 -0.70 13.60 -37.64
CA VAL A 538 -2.08 13.90 -37.23
C VAL A 538 -3.02 13.18 -38.18
N ASP A 539 -3.79 12.24 -37.64
CA ASP A 539 -4.81 11.49 -38.37
C ASP A 539 -6.18 11.96 -37.89
N VAL A 540 -6.99 12.49 -38.80
CA VAL A 540 -8.34 12.97 -38.48
C VAL A 540 -9.36 12.11 -39.18
N ALA A 541 -10.19 11.43 -38.38
CA ALA A 541 -11.32 10.64 -38.86
C ALA A 541 -12.63 11.39 -38.59
N VAL A 542 -13.42 11.65 -39.63
CA VAL A 542 -14.71 12.32 -39.50
C VAL A 542 -15.83 11.33 -39.79
N THR A 543 -16.71 11.13 -38.80
CA THR A 543 -17.93 10.32 -38.95
C THR A 543 -19.12 11.24 -39.26
N PRO A 544 -19.78 11.10 -40.42
CA PRO A 544 -20.94 11.92 -40.76
C PRO A 544 -22.13 11.61 -39.85
N VAL A 545 -22.78 12.65 -39.33
CA VAL A 545 -23.96 12.54 -38.47
C VAL A 545 -25.13 13.32 -39.07
N GLU A 546 -26.29 12.68 -39.15
CA GLU A 546 -27.55 13.30 -39.56
C GLU A 546 -28.45 13.48 -38.32
N ILE A 547 -28.89 14.71 -38.05
CA ILE A 547 -29.71 15.04 -36.89
C ILE A 547 -31.14 15.35 -37.37
N GLU A 548 -32.08 14.44 -37.10
CA GLU A 548 -33.50 14.67 -37.34
C GLU A 548 -34.15 15.25 -36.07
N SER A 549 -34.67 16.47 -36.15
CA SER A 549 -35.36 17.11 -35.01
C SER A 549 -36.88 17.02 -35.18
N VAL A 550 -37.55 16.34 -34.25
CA VAL A 550 -39.01 16.27 -34.20
C VAL A 550 -39.51 17.34 -33.22
N PRO A 551 -40.31 18.33 -33.67
CA PRO A 551 -40.80 19.39 -32.79
C PRO A 551 -41.76 18.83 -31.72
N ALA A 552 -41.71 19.40 -30.51
CA ALA A 552 -42.63 19.05 -29.44
C ALA A 552 -44.08 19.41 -29.83
N VAL A 553 -45.02 18.51 -29.58
CA VAL A 553 -46.45 18.79 -29.75
C VAL A 553 -46.87 19.82 -28.71
N SER A 554 -47.20 21.03 -29.15
CA SER A 554 -47.78 22.05 -28.28
C SER A 554 -49.05 21.49 -27.60
N PRO A 555 -49.22 21.58 -26.26
CA PRO A 555 -50.49 21.26 -25.65
C PRO A 555 -51.56 22.17 -26.23
N SER A 556 -52.68 21.58 -26.68
CA SER A 556 -53.81 22.31 -27.27
C SER A 556 -54.21 23.50 -26.39
N PRO A 557 -54.52 24.69 -26.96
CA PRO A 557 -54.99 25.81 -26.16
C PRO A 557 -56.25 25.38 -25.39
N SER A 558 -56.18 25.48 -24.06
CA SER A 558 -57.30 25.27 -23.15
C SER A 558 -58.52 26.07 -23.63
N PRO A 559 -59.73 25.48 -23.71
CA PRO A 559 -60.90 26.21 -24.19
C PRO A 559 -61.13 27.43 -23.30
N SER A 560 -61.29 28.58 -23.95
CA SER A 560 -61.54 29.88 -23.37
C SER A 560 -62.60 29.79 -22.26
N ARG A 561 -62.28 30.36 -21.09
CA ARG A 561 -63.26 30.58 -20.03
C ARG A 561 -64.42 31.39 -20.62
N LEU A 562 -65.56 30.74 -20.77
CA LEU A 562 -66.83 31.39 -21.07
C LEU A 562 -67.07 32.45 -20.00
N ASN A 563 -67.04 33.72 -20.43
CA ASN A 563 -67.45 34.85 -19.61
C ASN A 563 -68.97 34.80 -19.53
N ILE A 564 -69.52 34.31 -18.42
CA ILE A 564 -70.96 34.39 -18.14
C ILE A 564 -71.17 35.67 -17.36
N ASP A 565 -71.69 36.70 -18.04
CA ASP A 565 -72.29 37.88 -17.42
C ASP A 565 -73.52 37.44 -16.62
N LEU A 566 -73.50 37.69 -15.31
CA LEU A 566 -74.67 37.58 -14.44
C LEU A 566 -75.24 38.99 -14.25
N GLY A 567 -76.19 39.34 -15.11
CA GLY A 567 -77.17 40.42 -14.90
C GLY A 567 -78.47 39.87 -14.34
#